data_AF-A0A5C8SMU0-F1
#
_entry.id   AF-A0A5C8SMU0-F1
#
_cell.length_a   1.000
_cell.length_b   1.000
_cell.length_c   1.000
_cell.angle_alpha   90.00
_cell.angle_beta   90.00
_cell.angle_gamma   90.00
#
_symmetry.space_group_name_H-M   'P 1'
#
loop_
_entity.id
_entity.type
_entity.pdbx_description
1 polymer ?
#
loop_
_entity_poly.entity_id
_entity_poly.type
_entity_poly.pdbx_seq_one_letter_code
_entity_poly.pdbx_strand_id
1 'polypeptide(L)'
;MSPEAEVLDPAVIARLAKRFAGNARTRANHARWAAWAAQAALPPTPPWELIREVLDQAQADGLNTRQQAAGVYSIMVAKGLISEGRA
;
A
#
# COMPACT_ATOMS: atom_id res chain seq x y z
N MET A 1 10.08 -11.83 -22.78
CA MET A 1 9.46 -10.51 -22.53
C MET A 1 9.41 -10.35 -21.02
N SER A 2 10.39 -9.63 -20.45
CA SER A 2 10.44 -9.36 -19.01
C SER A 2 9.25 -8.49 -18.64
N PRO A 3 8.49 -8.77 -17.57
CA PRO A 3 7.48 -7.83 -17.10
C PRO A 3 8.25 -6.63 -16.55
N GLU A 4 8.23 -5.53 -17.29
CA GLU A 4 8.63 -4.24 -16.75
C GLU A 4 7.83 -4.05 -15.47
N ALA A 5 8.54 -4.04 -14.33
CA ALA A 5 7.99 -3.58 -13.08
C ALA A 5 7.40 -2.20 -13.35
N GLU A 6 6.08 -2.13 -13.50
CA GLU A 6 5.35 -0.90 -13.74
C GLU A 6 5.68 0.03 -12.57
N VAL A 7 6.61 0.96 -12.83
CA VAL A 7 7.10 1.90 -11.84
C VAL A 7 5.89 2.73 -11.41
N LEU A 8 5.43 2.47 -10.20
CA LEU A 8 4.22 3.01 -9.62
C LEU A 8 4.24 4.55 -9.68
N ASP A 9 3.18 5.15 -10.22
CA ASP A 9 3.09 6.59 -10.46
C ASP A 9 3.35 7.39 -9.16
N PRO A 10 4.40 8.24 -9.10
CA PRO A 10 4.70 9.08 -7.94
C PRO A 10 3.52 9.93 -7.47
N ALA A 11 2.59 10.28 -8.37
CA ALA A 11 1.39 11.05 -8.04
C ALA A 11 0.38 10.25 -7.18
N VAL A 12 0.35 8.92 -7.30
CA VAL A 12 -0.49 8.04 -6.46
C VAL A 12 0.06 7.99 -5.04
N ILE A 13 1.38 7.84 -4.90
CA ILE A 13 2.07 7.86 -3.61
C ILE A 13 1.82 9.19 -2.88
N ALA A 14 1.95 10.32 -3.60
CA ALA A 14 1.69 11.64 -3.05
C ALA A 14 0.22 11.84 -2.62
N ARG A 15 -0.75 11.30 -3.38
CA ARG A 15 -2.18 11.37 -3.03
C ARG A 15 -2.52 10.57 -1.78
N LEU A 16 -1.99 9.36 -1.66
CA LEU A 16 -2.15 8.53 -0.46
C LEU A 16 -1.57 9.25 0.77
N ALA A 17 -0.35 9.79 0.67
CA ALA A 17 0.27 10.55 1.76
C ALA A 17 -0.58 11.77 2.20
N LYS A 18 -1.17 12.49 1.23
CA LYS A 18 -2.07 13.63 1.51
C LYS A 18 -3.36 13.20 2.21
N ARG A 19 -3.98 12.08 1.79
CA ARG A 19 -5.26 11.59 2.35
C ARG A 19 -5.15 11.22 3.83
N PHE A 20 -4.00 10.73 4.28
CA PHE A 20 -3.76 10.31 5.67
C PHE A 20 -3.02 11.35 6.52
N ALA A 21 -2.93 12.60 6.06
CA ALA A 21 -2.13 13.65 6.69
C ALA A 21 -2.56 14.06 8.12
N GLY A 22 -3.74 13.64 8.59
CA GLY A 22 -4.26 13.96 9.93
C GLY A 22 -3.52 13.31 11.11
N ASN A 23 -2.63 12.34 10.87
CA ASN A 23 -1.78 11.74 11.92
C ASN A 23 -0.37 11.46 11.36
N ALA A 24 0.65 12.06 11.98
CA ALA A 24 2.03 11.98 11.49
C ALA A 24 2.61 10.56 11.46
N ARG A 25 2.26 9.71 12.44
CA ARG A 25 2.68 8.30 12.49
C ARG A 25 1.99 7.49 11.39
N THR A 26 0.71 7.77 11.16
CA THR A 26 -0.04 7.16 10.05
C THR A 26 0.58 7.58 8.71
N ARG A 27 0.89 8.87 8.51
CA ARG A 27 1.52 9.37 7.28
C ARG A 27 2.85 8.67 6.97
N ALA A 28 3.74 8.56 7.97
CA ALA A 28 5.05 7.93 7.80
C ALA A 28 4.93 6.44 7.43
N ASN A 29 4.05 5.70 8.12
CA ASN A 29 3.80 4.30 7.79
C ASN A 29 3.23 4.15 6.38
N HIS A 30 2.27 4.99 5.98
CA HIS A 30 1.67 4.92 4.65
C HIS A 30 2.66 5.18 3.53
N ALA A 31 3.52 6.19 3.66
CA ALA A 31 4.56 6.46 2.68
C ALA A 31 5.51 5.27 2.54
N ARG A 32 5.86 4.62 3.66
CA ARG A 32 6.68 3.41 3.69
C ARG A 32 6.02 2.24 2.98
N TRP A 33 4.72 2.02 3.22
CA TRP A 33 3.94 0.96 2.59
C TRP A 33 3.72 1.18 1.09
N ALA A 34 3.46 2.42 0.67
CA ALA A 34 3.34 2.76 -0.75
C ALA A 34 4.67 2.55 -1.50
N ALA A 35 5.80 2.91 -0.89
CA ALA A 35 7.12 2.66 -1.46
C ALA A 35 7.44 1.16 -1.57
N TRP A 36 7.08 0.36 -0.55
CA TRP A 36 7.19 -1.10 -0.59
C TRP A 36 6.34 -1.70 -1.72
N ALA A 37 5.08 -1.26 -1.85
CA ALA A 37 4.18 -1.71 -2.91
C ALA A 37 4.72 -1.40 -4.33
N ALA A 38 5.43 -0.27 -4.47
CA ALA A 38 6.05 0.17 -5.72
C ALA A 38 7.26 -0.66 -6.15
N GLN A 39 7.93 -1.31 -5.21
CA GLN A 39 9.09 -2.17 -5.49
C GLN A 39 8.68 -3.64 -5.66
N ALA A 40 7.60 -4.06 -5.03
CA ALA A 40 7.08 -5.41 -5.18
C ALA A 40 6.46 -5.57 -6.57
N ALA A 41 6.96 -6.51 -7.38
CA ALA A 41 6.28 -6.94 -8.61
C ALA A 41 4.82 -7.30 -8.30
N LEU A 42 3.90 -7.07 -9.23
CA LEU A 42 2.53 -7.58 -9.09
C LEU A 42 2.61 -9.10 -8.99
N PRO A 43 2.25 -9.71 -7.85
CA PRO A 43 2.25 -11.15 -7.77
C PRO A 43 1.25 -11.72 -8.78
N PRO A 44 1.54 -12.85 -9.46
CA PRO A 44 0.51 -13.66 -10.10
C PRO A 44 -0.44 -14.30 -9.07
N THR A 45 -0.09 -14.20 -7.78
CA THR A 45 -0.80 -14.72 -6.61
C THR A 45 -2.09 -13.94 -6.35
N PRO A 46 -3.18 -14.60 -5.94
CA PRO A 46 -4.43 -13.93 -5.58
C PRO A 46 -4.21 -12.84 -4.52
N PRO A 47 -5.00 -11.74 -4.56
CA PRO A 47 -4.83 -10.57 -3.68
C PRO A 47 -4.77 -10.89 -2.18
N TRP A 48 -5.31 -12.04 -1.77
CA TRP A 48 -5.35 -12.51 -0.40
C TRP A 48 -3.97 -12.77 0.22
N GLU A 49 -3.01 -13.33 -0.51
CA GLU A 49 -1.65 -13.57 0.05
C GLU A 49 -0.93 -12.25 0.33
N LEU A 50 -1.07 -11.28 -0.58
CA LEU A 50 -0.54 -9.93 -0.39
C LEU A 50 -1.18 -9.24 0.82
N ILE A 51 -2.50 -9.35 0.99
CA ILE A 51 -3.19 -8.80 2.17
C ILE A 51 -2.62 -9.44 3.45
N ARG A 52 -2.38 -10.76 3.43
CA ARG A 52 -1.86 -11.51 4.57
C ARG A 52 -0.43 -11.05 4.94
N GLU A 53 0.46 -10.91 3.97
CA GLU A 53 1.82 -10.38 4.17
C GLU A 53 1.81 -8.99 4.80
N VAL A 54 0.92 -8.11 4.35
CA VAL A 54 0.78 -6.76 4.89
C VAL A 54 0.29 -6.78 6.33
N LEU A 55 -0.67 -7.65 6.65
CA LEU A 55 -1.18 -7.78 8.01
C LEU A 55 -0.12 -8.37 8.95
N ASP A 56 0.62 -9.39 8.53
CA ASP A 56 1.70 -10.01 9.31
C ASP A 56 2.80 -8.98 9.63
N GLN A 57 3.23 -8.22 8.63
CA GLN A 57 4.25 -7.18 8.82
C GLN A 57 3.72 -5.99 9.63
N ALA A 58 2.47 -5.58 9.45
CA ALA A 58 1.85 -4.53 10.26
C ALA A 58 1.70 -4.94 11.73
N GLN A 59 1.46 -6.23 11.99
CA GLN A 59 1.45 -6.78 13.34
C GLN A 59 2.85 -6.82 13.95
N ALA A 60 3.87 -7.22 13.18
CA ALA A 60 5.27 -7.15 13.61
C ALA A 60 5.73 -5.72 13.93
N ASP A 61 5.21 -4.73 13.20
CA ASP A 61 5.46 -3.30 13.43
C ASP A 61 4.67 -2.71 14.63
N GLY A 62 3.81 -3.52 15.28
CA GLY A 62 2.97 -3.08 16.40
C GLY A 62 1.88 -2.08 16.00
N LEU A 63 1.39 -2.14 14.77
CA LEU A 63 0.36 -1.23 14.26
C LEU A 63 -1.01 -1.62 14.79
N ASN A 64 -1.82 -0.62 15.14
CA ASN A 64 -3.21 -0.87 15.54
C ASN A 64 -4.10 -1.19 14.33
N THR A 65 -5.29 -1.72 14.59
CA THR A 65 -6.25 -2.16 13.55
C THR A 65 -6.51 -1.10 12.48
N ARG A 66 -6.63 0.18 12.87
CA ARG A 66 -6.85 1.27 11.91
C ARG A 66 -5.65 1.48 10.99
N GLN A 67 -4.43 1.38 11.52
CA GLN A 67 -3.20 1.50 10.75
C GLN A 67 -2.97 0.29 9.83
N GLN A 68 -3.31 -0.92 10.29
CA GLN A 68 -3.25 -2.14 9.49
C GLN A 68 -4.18 -2.04 8.26
N ALA A 69 -5.46 -1.72 8.48
CA ALA A 69 -6.43 -1.55 7.40
C ALA A 69 -6.01 -0.49 6.37
N ALA A 70 -5.38 0.58 6.85
CA ALA A 70 -4.93 1.66 6.00
C ALA A 70 -3.65 1.28 5.21
N GLY A 71 -2.77 0.45 5.77
CA GLY A 71 -1.66 -0.19 5.06
C GLY A 71 -2.14 -1.08 3.90
N VAL A 72 -3.10 -1.98 4.18
CA VAL A 72 -3.72 -2.86 3.17
C VAL A 72 -4.32 -2.03 2.03
N TYR A 73 -5.15 -1.04 2.35
CA TYR A 73 -5.76 -0.16 1.34
C TYR A 73 -4.70 0.51 0.46
N SER A 74 -3.65 1.05 1.07
CA SER A 74 -2.60 1.78 0.32
C SER A 74 -1.87 0.89 -0.67
N ILE A 75 -1.63 -0.37 -0.30
CA ILE A 75 -0.92 -1.33 -1.13
C ILE A 75 -1.81 -1.85 -2.25
N MET A 76 -3.08 -2.11 -1.97
CA MET A 76 -4.06 -2.50 -2.99
C MET A 76 -4.28 -1.39 -4.03
N VAL A 77 -4.38 -0.12 -3.60
CA VAL A 77 -4.47 1.04 -4.50
C VAL A 77 -3.19 1.19 -5.32
N ALA A 78 -2.03 1.11 -4.66
CA ALA A 78 -0.75 1.26 -5.34
C ALA A 78 -0.58 0.19 -6.44
N LYS A 79 -0.97 -1.05 -6.16
CA LYS A 79 -0.93 -2.14 -7.15
C LYS A 79 -2.07 -2.12 -8.18
N GLY A 80 -2.92 -1.08 -8.19
CA GLY A 80 -4.04 -0.97 -9.13
C GLY A 80 -5.14 -2.03 -8.94
N LEU A 81 -5.12 -2.76 -7.83
CA LEU A 81 -6.08 -3.84 -7.55
C LEU A 81 -7.44 -3.31 -7.11
N ILE A 82 -7.48 -2.09 -6.56
CA ILE A 82 -8.70 -1.35 -6.24
C ILE A 82 -8.52 0.12 -6.62
N SER A 83 -9.63 0.79 -6.95
CA SER A 83 -9.62 2.22 -7.20
C SER A 83 -9.53 3.03 -5.90
N GLU A 84 -9.04 4.27 -5.98
CA GLU A 84 -9.01 5.22 -4.86
C GLU A 84 -10.42 5.60 -4.33
N GLY A 85 -11.51 5.03 -4.88
CA GLY A 85 -12.88 5.38 -4.52
C GLY A 85 -13.33 6.71 -5.10
N ARG A 86 -12.90 7.05 -6.32
CA ARG A 86 -13.55 8.09 -7.13
C ARG A 86 -14.37 7.40 -8.22
N ALA A 87 -15.68 7.61 -8.17
CA ALA A 87 -16.52 7.61 -9.36
C ALA A 87 -16.20 8.87 -10.19
#